data_AF-D4BKF3-F1
#
_entry.id   AF-D4BKF3-F1
#
_cell.length_a   1.000
_cell.length_b   1.000
_cell.length_c   1.000
_cell.angle_alpha   90.00
_cell.angle_beta   90.00
_cell.angle_gamma   90.00
#
_symmetry.space_group_name_H-M   'P 1'
#
loop_
_entity.id
_entity.type
_entity.pdbx_description
1 polymer ?
#
loop_
_entity_poly.entity_id
_entity_poly.type
_entity_poly.pdbx_seq_one_letter_code
_entity_poly.pdbx_strand_id
1 'polypeptide(L)'
;MSDISEILINVERERYKLIEEMKRFEMLKEEFERLNVKAESDPGAAQCLDQFHKQYGTQFLLEVTNIMTQVKIAETQYKSLQRMVNSNPTSAVASTQSVSPPVVPLKEKKAADKHYI
;
A
#
# COMPACT_ATOMS: atom_id res chain seq x y z
N MET A 1 18.33 6.52 -14.77
CA MET A 1 16.91 6.31 -15.13
C MET A 1 16.29 5.20 -14.25
N SER A 2 16.48 5.19 -12.93
CA SER A 2 16.02 4.07 -12.07
C SER A 2 14.74 4.36 -11.28
N ASP A 3 14.51 5.60 -10.85
CA ASP A 3 13.55 5.85 -9.76
C ASP A 3 12.09 5.82 -10.22
N ILE A 4 11.81 6.23 -11.46
CA ILE A 4 10.43 6.22 -12.02
C ILE A 4 9.97 4.79 -12.30
N SER A 5 10.85 3.93 -12.81
CA SER A 5 10.53 2.53 -13.09
C SER A 5 10.24 1.75 -11.82
N GLU A 6 10.99 2.02 -10.74
CA GLU A 6 10.78 1.38 -9.43
C GLU A 6 9.45 1.82 -8.78
N ILE A 7 9.08 3.10 -8.91
CA ILE A 7 7.77 3.61 -8.48
C ILE A 7 6.63 2.90 -9.23
N LEU A 8 6.73 2.76 -10.55
CA LEU A 8 5.70 2.10 -11.36
C LEU A 8 5.52 0.61 -10.98
N ILE A 9 6.63 -0.10 -10.74
CA ILE A 9 6.60 -1.50 -10.30
C ILE A 9 5.91 -1.63 -8.92
N ASN A 10 6.20 -0.72 -7.99
CA ASN A 10 5.59 -0.73 -6.67
C ASN A 10 4.09 -0.42 -6.73
N VAL A 11 3.67 0.56 -7.54
CA VAL A 11 2.25 0.87 -7.76
C VAL A 11 1.51 -0.34 -8.35
N GLU A 12 2.10 -1.01 -9.34
CA GLU A 12 1.50 -2.19 -9.97
C GLU A 12 1.36 -3.34 -8.96
N ARG A 13 2.39 -3.56 -8.11
CA ARG A 13 2.37 -4.57 -7.05
C ARG A 13 1.28 -4.30 -6.02
N GLU A 14 1.17 -3.08 -5.52
CA GLU A 14 0.13 -2.72 -4.55
C GLU A 14 -1.27 -2.79 -5.16
N ARG A 15 -1.42 -2.47 -6.46
CA ARG A 15 -2.69 -2.66 -7.18
C ARG A 15 -3.10 -4.13 -7.20
N TYR A 16 -2.18 -5.04 -7.50
CA TYR A 16 -2.47 -6.48 -7.51
C TYR A 16 -2.88 -7.00 -6.13
N LYS A 17 -2.16 -6.61 -5.07
CA LYS A 17 -2.52 -6.97 -3.69
C LYS A 17 -3.94 -6.51 -3.34
N LEU A 18 -4.28 -5.26 -3.68
CA LEU A 18 -5.61 -4.72 -3.41
C LEU A 18 -6.71 -5.50 -4.15
N ILE A 19 -6.46 -5.87 -5.42
CA ILE A 19 -7.41 -6.67 -6.21
C ILE A 19 -7.62 -8.06 -5.59
N GLU A 20 -6.56 -8.72 -5.14
CA GLU A 20 -6.66 -10.04 -4.50
C GLU A 20 -7.42 -9.97 -3.18
N GLU A 21 -7.13 -8.97 -2.34
CA GLU A 21 -7.86 -8.75 -1.09
C GLU A 21 -9.34 -8.46 -1.34
N MET A 22 -9.67 -7.60 -2.32
CA MET A 22 -11.08 -7.34 -2.66
C MET A 22 -11.85 -8.61 -3.06
N LYS A 23 -11.24 -9.50 -3.85
CA LYS A 23 -11.86 -10.80 -4.22
C LYS A 23 -12.08 -11.69 -3.01
N ARG A 24 -11.12 -11.74 -2.08
CA ARG A 24 -11.25 -12.49 -0.82
C ARG A 24 -12.44 -11.97 -0.01
N PHE A 25 -12.60 -10.65 0.08
CA PHE A 25 -13.73 -10.04 0.80
C PHE A 25 -15.07 -10.32 0.17
N GLU A 26 -15.15 -10.33 -1.17
CA GLU A 26 -16.38 -10.65 -1.88
C GLU A 26 -16.84 -12.08 -1.62
N MET A 27 -15.92 -13.06 -1.71
CA MET A 27 -16.22 -14.46 -1.36
C MET A 27 -16.68 -14.61 0.10
N LEU A 28 -16.02 -13.90 1.03
CA LEU A 28 -16.37 -13.97 2.45
C LEU A 28 -17.74 -13.35 2.74
N LYS A 29 -18.08 -12.27 2.02
CA LYS A 29 -19.41 -11.65 2.10
C LYS A 29 -20.51 -12.58 1.59
N GLU A 30 -20.32 -13.20 0.42
CA GLU A 30 -21.30 -14.14 -0.16
C GLU A 30 -21.57 -15.32 0.78
N GLU A 31 -20.50 -15.89 1.35
CA GLU A 31 -20.63 -17.01 2.29
C GLU A 31 -21.35 -16.59 3.58
N PHE A 32 -21.08 -15.38 4.08
CA PHE A 32 -21.76 -14.82 5.23
C PHE A 32 -23.26 -14.60 4.96
N GLU A 33 -23.62 -14.03 3.81
CA GLU A 33 -25.01 -13.84 3.40
C GLU A 33 -25.76 -15.17 3.29
N ARG A 34 -25.12 -16.19 2.69
CA ARG A 34 -25.65 -17.55 2.59
C ARG A 34 -25.92 -18.17 3.97
N LEU A 35 -24.97 -18.01 4.88
CA LEU A 35 -25.11 -18.49 6.25
C LEU A 35 -26.25 -17.75 6.98
N ASN A 36 -26.39 -16.44 6.77
CA ASN A 36 -27.43 -15.64 7.44
C ASN A 36 -28.83 -16.11 7.04
N VAL A 37 -29.07 -16.29 5.74
CA VAL A 37 -30.34 -16.83 5.24
C VAL A 37 -30.62 -18.21 5.83
N LYS A 38 -29.58 -19.06 5.94
CA LYS A 38 -29.74 -20.39 6.53
C LYS A 38 -30.03 -20.34 8.03
N ALA A 39 -29.42 -19.42 8.76
CA ALA A 39 -29.60 -19.23 10.20
C ALA A 39 -31.02 -18.81 10.59
N GLU A 40 -31.80 -18.21 9.69
CA GLU A 40 -33.21 -17.88 9.94
C GLU A 40 -34.09 -19.12 10.15
N SER A 41 -33.69 -20.27 9.61
CA SER A 41 -34.49 -21.50 9.63
C SER A 41 -33.79 -22.71 10.28
N ASP A 42 -32.47 -22.64 10.49
CA ASP A 42 -31.66 -23.72 11.06
C ASP A 42 -30.90 -23.24 12.32
N PRO A 43 -31.28 -23.73 13.53
CA PRO A 43 -30.61 -23.39 14.78
C PRO A 43 -29.12 -23.74 14.82
N GLY A 44 -28.70 -24.80 14.13
CA GLY A 44 -27.29 -25.18 14.02
C GLY A 44 -26.51 -24.20 13.17
N ALA A 45 -27.10 -23.70 12.08
CA ALA A 45 -26.51 -22.65 11.28
C ALA A 45 -26.41 -21.32 12.05
N ALA A 46 -27.45 -20.97 12.83
CA ALA A 46 -27.42 -19.78 13.70
C ALA A 46 -26.30 -19.86 14.74
N GLN A 47 -26.08 -21.03 15.35
CA GLN A 47 -24.99 -21.24 16.29
C GLN A 47 -23.62 -21.12 15.62
N CYS A 48 -23.44 -21.68 14.42
CA CYS A 48 -22.20 -21.52 13.65
C CYS A 48 -21.91 -20.05 13.32
N LEU A 49 -22.93 -19.28 12.96
CA LEU A 49 -22.82 -17.85 12.66
C LEU A 49 -22.41 -17.03 13.90
N ASP A 50 -23.00 -17.34 15.04
CA ASP A 50 -22.65 -16.72 16.32
C ASP A 50 -21.21 -17.05 16.74
N GLN A 51 -20.77 -18.30 16.54
CA GLN A 51 -19.39 -18.69 16.76
C GLN A 51 -18.42 -17.98 15.81
N PHE A 52 -18.78 -17.87 14.54
CA PHE A 52 -17.99 -17.14 13.54
C PHE A 52 -17.82 -15.67 13.95
N HIS A 53 -18.90 -14.99 14.34
CA HIS A 53 -18.83 -13.61 14.83
C HIS A 53 -17.93 -13.46 16.05
N LYS A 54 -18.03 -14.39 17.01
CA LYS A 54 -17.20 -14.35 18.24
C LYS A 54 -15.72 -14.60 17.95
N GLN A 55 -15.40 -15.52 17.04
CA GLN A 55 -14.01 -15.88 16.74
C GLN A 55 -13.34 -14.89 15.78
N TYR A 56 -14.06 -14.47 14.73
CA TYR A 56 -13.47 -13.76 13.61
C TYR A 56 -14.05 -12.36 13.40
N GLY A 57 -15.16 -11.99 14.03
CA GLY A 57 -15.85 -10.71 13.77
C GLY A 57 -14.96 -9.49 13.99
N THR A 58 -14.19 -9.46 15.09
CA THR A 58 -13.23 -8.37 15.35
C THR A 58 -12.11 -8.32 14.32
N GLN A 59 -11.55 -9.47 13.94
CA GLN A 59 -10.49 -9.54 12.93
C GLN A 59 -11.00 -9.12 11.55
N PHE A 60 -12.19 -9.58 11.17
CA PHE A 60 -12.84 -9.20 9.92
C PHE A 60 -13.03 -7.68 9.84
N LEU A 61 -13.56 -7.04 10.89
CA LEU A 61 -13.72 -5.58 10.93
C LEU A 61 -12.38 -4.84 10.81
N LEU A 62 -11.31 -5.37 11.43
CA LEU A 62 -9.97 -4.81 11.31
C LEU A 62 -9.44 -4.91 9.88
N GLU A 63 -9.60 -6.06 9.23
CA GLU A 63 -9.18 -6.28 7.85
C GLU A 63 -9.97 -5.38 6.87
N VAL A 64 -11.29 -5.23 7.03
CA VAL A 64 -12.11 -4.28 6.25
C VAL A 64 -11.59 -2.86 6.42
N THR A 65 -11.27 -2.45 7.65
CA THR A 65 -10.76 -1.11 7.94
C THR A 65 -9.38 -0.88 7.31
N ASN A 66 -8.52 -1.90 7.31
CA ASN A 66 -7.22 -1.86 6.67
C ASN A 66 -7.35 -1.67 5.15
N ILE A 67 -8.23 -2.42 4.48
CA ILE A 67 -8.47 -2.27 3.05
C ILE A 67 -9.02 -0.87 2.73
N MET A 68 -10.02 -0.40 3.49
CA MET A 68 -10.57 0.94 3.32
C MET A 68 -9.48 2.02 3.43
N THR A 69 -8.51 1.82 4.32
CA THR A 69 -7.35 2.70 4.48
C THR A 69 -6.43 2.63 3.27
N GLN A 70 -6.10 1.42 2.80
CA GLN A 70 -5.25 1.23 1.61
C GLN A 70 -5.88 1.83 0.34
N VAL A 71 -7.19 1.66 0.16
CA VAL A 71 -7.94 2.28 -0.96
C VAL A 71 -7.83 3.80 -0.90
N LYS A 72 -8.02 4.41 0.28
CA LYS A 72 -7.89 5.88 0.44
C LYS A 72 -6.48 6.38 0.15
N ILE A 73 -5.45 5.63 0.56
CA ILE A 73 -4.06 5.95 0.26
C ILE A 73 -3.82 5.88 -1.25
N ALA A 74 -4.26 4.79 -1.90
CA ALA A 74 -4.14 4.60 -3.33
C ALA A 74 -4.86 5.71 -4.12
N GLU A 75 -6.07 6.11 -3.70
CA GLU A 75 -6.82 7.20 -4.30
C GLU A 75 -6.07 8.54 -4.19
N THR A 76 -5.46 8.81 -3.03
CA THR A 76 -4.66 10.03 -2.80
C THR A 76 -3.43 10.04 -3.70
N GLN A 77 -2.72 8.91 -3.79
CA GLN A 77 -1.56 8.75 -4.67
C GLN A 77 -1.93 8.94 -6.14
N TYR A 78 -3.03 8.32 -6.58
CA TYR A 78 -3.54 8.47 -7.94
C TYR A 78 -3.88 9.92 -8.28
N LYS A 79 -4.63 10.62 -7.40
CA LYS A 79 -4.94 12.05 -7.56
C LYS A 79 -3.68 12.92 -7.61
N SER A 80 -2.65 12.57 -6.84
CA SER A 80 -1.37 13.29 -6.86
C SER A 80 -0.64 13.10 -8.20
N LEU A 81 -0.53 11.87 -8.68
CA LEU A 81 0.07 11.55 -9.97
C LEU A 81 -0.67 12.21 -11.13
N GLN A 82 -2.01 12.16 -11.10
CA GLN A 82 -2.86 12.80 -12.11
C GLN A 82 -2.61 14.31 -12.17
N ARG A 83 -2.46 14.98 -11.02
CA ARG A 83 -2.09 16.40 -10.98
C ARG A 83 -0.73 16.65 -11.62
N MET A 84 0.29 15.85 -11.31
CA MET A 84 1.63 16.01 -11.89
C MET A 84 1.64 15.85 -13.41
N VAL A 85 0.89 14.88 -13.94
CA VAL A 85 0.75 14.66 -15.38
C VAL A 85 0.01 15.85 -16.03
N ASN A 86 -1.09 16.30 -15.42
CA ASN A 86 -1.89 17.41 -15.97
C ASN A 86 -1.22 18.78 -15.83
N SER A 87 -0.29 18.95 -14.87
CA SER A 87 0.50 20.18 -14.69
C SER A 87 1.72 20.27 -15.60
N ASN A 88 2.01 19.25 -16.42
CA ASN A 88 3.05 19.27 -17.43
C ASN A 88 2.43 19.47 -18.84
N PRO A 89 2.18 20.71 -19.28
CA PRO A 89 2.08 20.97 -20.71
C PRO A 89 3.49 20.82 -21.30
N THR A 90 3.62 20.01 -22.35
CA THR A 90 4.86 19.88 -23.11
C THR A 90 5.36 21.28 -23.54
N SER A 91 6.64 21.54 -23.29
CA SER A 91 7.46 22.69 -23.73
C SER A 91 7.43 23.99 -22.91
N ALA A 92 8.48 24.20 -22.11
CA ALA A 92 9.49 25.22 -22.42
C ALA A 92 10.72 25.08 -21.49
N VAL A 93 11.89 25.19 -22.11
CA VAL A 93 13.23 25.22 -21.50
C VAL A 93 13.30 26.24 -20.36
N ALA A 94 13.82 25.86 -19.19
CA ALA A 94 14.34 26.80 -18.20
C ALA A 94 15.45 26.18 -17.34
N SER A 95 16.68 26.44 -17.80
CA SER A 95 17.89 26.71 -17.02
C SER A 95 18.37 25.72 -15.96
N THR A 96 19.48 25.07 -16.29
CA THR A 96 20.52 24.68 -15.33
C THR A 96 20.84 25.84 -14.38
N GLN A 97 20.38 25.78 -13.13
CA GLN A 97 21.05 26.48 -12.03
C GLN A 97 22.01 25.48 -11.39
N SER A 98 23.30 25.65 -11.70
CA SER A 98 24.36 24.99 -10.95
C SER A 98 24.31 25.51 -9.52
N VAL A 99 23.79 24.71 -8.61
CA VAL A 99 23.99 24.96 -7.18
C VAL A 99 25.34 24.36 -6.85
N SER A 100 26.34 25.23 -6.63
CA SER A 100 27.67 24.82 -6.16
C SER A 100 27.54 23.95 -4.91
N PRO A 101 28.33 22.88 -4.79
CA PRO A 101 28.31 22.06 -3.58
C PRO A 101 28.76 22.88 -2.36
N PRO A 102 28.19 22.64 -1.17
CA PRO A 102 28.67 23.29 0.04
C PRO A 102 30.11 22.83 0.32
N VAL A 103 30.99 23.79 0.58
CA VAL A 103 32.37 23.54 1.02
C VAL A 103 32.32 22.83 2.37
N VAL A 104 32.58 21.53 2.36
CA VAL A 104 32.87 20.77 3.58
C VAL A 104 34.38 20.92 3.86
N PRO A 105 34.80 21.38 5.05
CA PRO A 105 36.20 21.39 5.42
C PRO A 105 36.76 19.96 5.40
N LEU A 106 37.77 19.73 4.57
CA LEU A 106 38.58 18.51 4.63
C LEU A 106 39.18 18.39 6.03
N LYS A 107 38.72 17.42 6.81
CA LYS A 107 39.56 16.84 7.86
C LYS A 107 40.34 15.69 7.25
N GLU A 108 41.65 15.89 7.25
CA GLU A 108 42.68 15.03 6.69
C GLU A 108 42.58 13.60 7.22
N LYS A 109 42.68 12.65 6.29
CA LYS A 109 43.07 11.28 6.58
C LYS A 109 44.51 11.31 7.11
N LYS A 110 44.75 10.79 8.32
CA LYS A 110 46.04 10.16 8.60
C LYS A 110 45.94 8.67 8.30
N ALA A 111 46.85 8.24 7.44
CA ALA A 111 46.97 6.89 6.93
C ALA A 111 47.46 5.91 8.00
N ALA A 112 46.98 4.68 7.85
CA ALA A 112 47.61 3.37 8.10
C ALA A 112 48.71 3.27 9.18
N ASP A 113 48.57 2.30 10.09
CA ASP A 113 49.38 1.10 9.88
C ASP A 113 48.81 -0.17 10.53
N LYS A 114 49.10 -1.29 9.88
CA LYS A 114 48.80 -2.65 10.34
C LYS A 114 49.82 -3.03 11.43
N HIS A 115 49.40 -3.76 12.46
CA HIS A 115 50.15 -4.96 12.88
C HIS A 115 49.30 -5.91 13.71
N TYR A 116 49.22 -7.13 13.18
CA TYR A 116 49.05 -8.39 13.91
C TYR A 116 50.25 -8.57 14.87
N ILE A 117 50.02 -8.78 16.17
CA ILE A 117 50.21 -10.02 16.97
C ILE A 117 49.40 -9.83 18.26
#